data_AF-A0A2N3K6Z5-F1
#
_entry.id   AF-A0A2N3K6Z5-F1
#
_cell.length_a   1.000
_cell.length_b   1.000
_cell.length_c   1.000
_cell.angle_alpha   90.00
_cell.angle_beta   90.00
_cell.angle_gamma   90.00
#
_symmetry.space_group_name_H-M   'P 1'
#
loop_
_entity.id
_entity.type
_entity.pdbx_description
1 polymer ?
#
loop_
_entity_poly.entity_id
_entity_poly.type
_entity_poly.pdbx_seq_one_letter_code
_entity_poly.pdbx_strand_id
1 'polypeptide(L)'
;RRPRPLATGPGGCPEARFLSGEAAAEFRRAVDALTPRCRTLVAALLSGRDLTYREIAGTLGISQGSVGPERSRCLGCLRRMLATEVGAPGPGGMER
;
A
#
# COMPACT_ATOMS: atom_id res chain seq x y z
N ARG A 1 -15.38 -37.24 11.82
CA ARG A 1 -14.89 -35.84 11.77
C ARG A 1 -15.84 -35.04 10.90
N ARG A 2 -16.54 -34.04 11.43
CA ARG A 2 -17.38 -33.14 10.61
C ARG A 2 -16.44 -32.18 9.86
N PRO A 3 -16.58 -31.95 8.54
CA PRO A 3 -15.78 -30.96 7.83
C PRO A 3 -16.03 -29.57 8.43
N ARG A 4 -14.96 -28.78 8.57
CA ARG A 4 -15.06 -27.40 9.05
C ARG A 4 -15.91 -26.61 8.04
N PRO A 5 -16.90 -25.80 8.49
CA PRO A 5 -17.69 -24.99 7.57
C PRO A 5 -16.73 -24.15 6.73
N LEU A 6 -16.85 -24.23 5.40
CA LEU A 6 -16.18 -23.31 4.50
C LEU A 6 -16.72 -21.92 4.85
N ALA A 7 -15.83 -20.97 5.14
CA ALA A 7 -16.26 -19.65 5.55
C ALA A 7 -17.01 -19.00 4.38
N THR A 8 -18.32 -18.80 4.56
CA THR A 8 -19.29 -18.39 3.53
C THR A 8 -19.30 -16.88 3.28
N GLY A 9 -18.31 -16.15 3.81
CA GLY A 9 -18.12 -14.72 3.55
C GLY A 9 -17.05 -14.47 2.48
N PRO A 10 -17.07 -13.31 1.81
CA PRO A 10 -16.09 -12.96 0.77
C PRO A 10 -14.63 -12.97 1.27
N GLY A 11 -14.38 -12.78 2.56
CA GLY A 11 -13.03 -12.91 3.17
C GLY A 11 -12.66 -14.31 3.66
N GLY A 12 -13.58 -15.29 3.54
CA GLY A 12 -13.44 -16.64 4.07
C GLY A 12 -13.12 -17.73 3.04
N CYS A 13 -13.42 -17.44 1.77
CA CYS A 13 -13.16 -18.31 0.64
C CYS A 13 -11.63 -18.45 0.40
N PRO A 14 -11.09 -19.68 0.21
CA PRO A 14 -9.65 -19.90 0.08
C PRO A 14 -9.05 -19.16 -1.12
N GLU A 15 -9.78 -19.04 -2.22
CA GLU A 15 -9.41 -18.29 -3.41
C GLU A 15 -9.28 -16.79 -3.11
N ALA A 16 -10.26 -16.20 -2.41
CA ALA A 16 -10.22 -14.80 -2.01
C ALA A 16 -9.04 -14.49 -1.07
N ARG A 17 -8.73 -15.41 -0.15
CA ARG A 17 -7.57 -15.30 0.75
C ARG A 17 -6.26 -15.41 -0.02
N PHE A 18 -6.18 -16.28 -1.03
CA PHE A 18 -5.01 -16.42 -1.88
C PHE A 18 -4.76 -15.13 -2.68
N LEU A 19 -5.78 -14.61 -3.37
CA LEU A 19 -5.69 -13.35 -4.13
C LEU A 19 -5.30 -12.16 -3.25
N SER A 20 -5.88 -12.05 -2.05
CA SER A 20 -5.50 -11.01 -1.09
C SER A 20 -4.04 -11.13 -0.63
N GLY A 21 -3.57 -12.36 -0.45
CA GLY A 21 -2.18 -12.67 -0.12
C GLY A 21 -1.20 -12.28 -1.24
N GLU A 22 -1.55 -12.59 -2.49
CA GLU A 22 -0.78 -12.19 -3.66
C GLU A 22 -0.72 -10.67 -3.82
N ALA A 23 -1.86 -9.98 -3.74
CA ALA A 23 -1.90 -8.52 -3.81
C ALA A 23 -1.04 -7.86 -2.72
N ALA A 24 -1.07 -8.39 -1.49
CA ALA A 24 -0.22 -7.91 -0.41
C ALA A 24 1.26 -8.25 -0.60
N ALA A 25 1.60 -9.36 -1.26
CA ALA A 25 2.99 -9.68 -1.62
C ALA A 25 3.51 -8.72 -2.69
N GLU A 26 2.72 -8.44 -3.73
CA GLU A 26 3.11 -7.54 -4.80
C GLU A 26 3.27 -6.10 -4.31
N PHE A 27 2.33 -5.64 -3.48
CA PHE A 27 2.46 -4.33 -2.83
C PHE A 27 3.75 -4.21 -2.01
N ARG A 28 4.11 -5.25 -1.23
CA ARG A 28 5.36 -5.26 -0.45
C ARG A 28 6.59 -5.19 -1.34
N ARG A 29 6.64 -5.97 -2.43
CA ARG A 29 7.75 -5.90 -3.42
C ARG A 29 7.89 -4.51 -4.02
N ALA A 30 6.78 -3.87 -4.40
CA ALA A 30 6.81 -2.51 -4.94
C ALA A 30 7.33 -1.49 -3.92
N VAL A 31 6.94 -1.61 -2.64
CA VAL A 31 7.47 -0.78 -1.55
C VAL A 31 8.96 -1.04 -1.31
N ASP A 32 9.40 -2.30 -1.37
CA ASP A 32 10.80 -2.67 -1.22
C ASP A 32 11.66 -2.16 -2.39
N ALA A 33 11.11 -2.00 -3.59
CA ALA A 33 11.84 -1.44 -4.72
C ALA A 33 11.92 0.11 -4.71
N LEU A 34 11.23 0.80 -3.79
CA LEU A 34 11.39 2.26 -3.62
C LEU A 34 12.78 2.63 -3.09
N THR A 35 13.18 3.88 -3.33
CA THR A 35 14.36 4.47 -2.68
C THR A 35 14.21 4.39 -1.15
N PRO A 36 15.30 4.30 -0.37
CA PRO A 36 15.24 4.16 1.08
C PRO A 36 14.36 5.23 1.76
N ARG A 37 14.47 6.47 1.31
CA ARG A 37 13.66 7.60 1.80
C ARG A 37 12.16 7.40 1.55
N CYS A 38 11.77 7.02 0.34
CA CYS A 38 10.36 6.78 0.02
C CYS A 38 9.81 5.54 0.75
N ARG A 39 10.62 4.49 0.89
CA ARG A 39 10.26 3.30 1.68
C ARG A 39 9.96 3.67 3.13
N THR A 40 10.83 4.47 3.77
CA THR A 40 10.62 4.95 5.15
C THR A 40 9.34 5.76 5.29
N LEU A 41 9.07 6.68 4.35
CA LEU A 41 7.84 7.48 4.37
C LEU A 41 6.59 6.60 4.23
N VAL A 42 6.57 5.69 3.26
CA VAL A 42 5.41 4.80 3.05
C VAL A 42 5.21 3.87 4.24
N ALA A 43 6.28 3.31 4.81
CA ALA A 43 6.20 2.49 6.01
C ALA A 43 5.62 3.26 7.21
N ALA A 44 6.00 4.53 7.40
CA ALA A 44 5.44 5.38 8.44
C ALA A 44 3.92 5.57 8.28
N LEU A 45 3.48 5.88 7.05
CA LEU A 45 2.06 6.07 6.72
C LEU A 45 1.22 4.79 6.91
N LEU A 46 1.82 3.62 6.74
CA LEU A 46 1.16 2.32 6.87
C LEU A 46 1.35 1.66 8.24
N SER A 47 2.08 2.30 9.17
CA SER A 47 2.47 1.69 10.43
C SER A 47 1.32 1.42 11.41
N GLY A 48 0.11 1.91 11.12
CA GLY A 48 -1.05 1.84 12.02
C GLY A 48 -0.91 2.72 13.26
N ARG A 49 0.16 3.51 13.35
CA ARG A 49 0.39 4.50 14.40
C ARG A 49 -0.10 5.87 13.93
N ASP A 50 -0.68 6.65 14.83
CA ASP A 50 -1.10 8.02 14.58
C ASP A 50 0.10 8.99 14.60
N LEU A 51 1.06 8.79 13.70
CA LEU A 51 2.25 9.64 13.61
C LEU A 51 1.89 11.04 13.12
N THR A 52 2.39 12.03 13.83
CA THR A 52 2.31 13.43 13.41
C THR A 52 3.27 13.69 12.24
N TYR A 53 2.97 14.71 11.43
CA TYR A 53 3.88 15.14 10.36
C TYR A 53 5.26 15.55 10.89
N ARG A 54 5.34 16.04 12.13
CA ARG A 54 6.61 16.38 12.79
C ARG A 54 7.46 15.13 13.05
N GLU A 55 6.87 14.04 13.52
CA GLU A 55 7.57 12.78 13.78
C GLU A 55 8.03 12.11 12.48
N ILE A 56 7.19 12.16 11.44
CA ILE A 56 7.55 11.69 10.10
C ILE A 56 8.73 12.51 9.55
N ALA A 57 8.66 13.84 9.67
CA ALA A 57 9.73 14.74 9.23
C ALA A 57 11.05 14.47 9.97
N GLY A 58 11.00 14.27 11.28
CA GLY A 58 12.16 13.91 12.10
C GLY A 58 12.78 12.57 11.69
N THR A 59 11.95 11.56 11.42
CA THR A 59 12.41 10.25 10.95
C THR A 59 13.12 10.34 9.59
N LEU A 60 12.65 11.24 8.72
CA LEU A 60 13.21 11.44 7.37
C LEU A 60 14.37 12.45 7.33
N GLY A 61 14.63 13.18 8.41
CA GLY A 61 15.62 14.26 8.47
C GLY A 61 15.26 15.45 7.56
N ILE A 62 13.97 15.82 7.49
CA ILE A 62 13.47 16.89 6.60
C ILE A 62 12.67 17.93 7.38
N SER A 63 12.37 19.07 6.74
CA SER A 63 11.44 20.03 7.31
C SER A 63 10.02 19.46 7.34
N GLN A 64 9.23 19.81 8.36
CA GLN A 64 7.82 19.42 8.43
C GLN A 64 7.02 19.87 7.19
N GLY A 65 7.34 21.06 6.63
CA GLY A 65 6.72 21.57 5.41
C GLY A 65 7.04 20.74 4.16
N SER A 66 8.13 19.96 4.17
CA SER A 66 8.53 19.09 3.05
C SER A 66 7.81 17.74 3.01
N VAL A 67 7.10 17.35 4.08
CA VAL A 67 6.43 16.03 4.16
C VAL A 67 5.37 15.87 3.08
N GLY A 68 4.59 16.92 2.79
CA GLY A 68 3.55 16.90 1.76
C GLY A 68 4.10 16.63 0.35
N PRO A 69 5.03 17.46 -0.16
CA PRO A 69 5.68 17.22 -1.46
C PRO A 69 6.37 15.86 -1.55
N GLU A 70 7.07 15.42 -0.50
CA GLU A 70 7.72 14.11 -0.47
C GLU A 70 6.69 12.97 -0.55
N ARG A 71 5.57 13.08 0.17
CA ARG A 71 4.47 12.12 0.10
C ARG A 71 3.88 12.00 -1.29
N SER A 72 3.60 13.13 -1.94
CA SER A 72 3.10 13.13 -3.32
C SER A 72 4.09 12.46 -4.27
N ARG A 73 5.39 12.78 -4.16
CA ARG A 73 6.45 12.19 -4.98
C ARG A 73 6.55 10.67 -4.77
N CYS A 74 6.66 10.21 -3.53
CA CYS A 74 6.85 8.79 -3.22
C CYS A 74 5.64 7.94 -3.57
N LEU A 75 4.41 8.41 -3.29
CA LEU A 75 3.20 7.71 -3.71
C LEU A 75 3.02 7.72 -5.23
N GLY A 76 3.45 8.79 -5.91
CA GLY A 76 3.50 8.83 -7.37
C GLY A 76 4.44 7.78 -7.97
N CYS A 77 5.63 7.60 -7.38
CA CYS A 77 6.55 6.53 -7.78
C CYS A 77 5.92 5.15 -7.57
N LEU A 78 5.35 4.89 -6.39
CA LEU A 78 4.73 3.60 -6.07
C LEU A 78 3.57 3.27 -7.02
N ARG A 79 2.70 4.23 -7.33
CA ARG A 79 1.60 4.04 -8.29
C ARG A 79 2.10 3.70 -9.69
N ARG A 80 3.16 4.34 -10.17
CA ARG A 80 3.74 4.02 -11.49
C ARG A 80 4.31 2.60 -11.53
N MET A 81 4.96 2.16 -10.46
CA MET A 81 5.49 0.79 -10.36
C MET A 81 4.38 -0.26 -10.32
N LEU A 82 3.27 0.02 -9.62
CA LEU A 82 2.13 -0.90 -9.58
C LEU A 82 1.34 -0.91 -10.89
N ALA A 83 1.27 0.22 -11.60
CA ALA A 83 0.58 0.32 -12.89
C ALA A 83 1.31 -0.41 -14.03
N THR A 84 2.60 -0.74 -13.87
CA THR A 84 3.33 -1.57 -14.83
C THR A 84 3.10 -3.07 -14.61
N GLU A 85 2.79 -3.49 -13.38
CA GLU A 85 2.54 -4.89 -13.00
C GLU A 85 1.07 -5.27 -13.19
N VAL A 86 0.15 -4.37 -12.81
CA VAL A 86 -1.28 -4.50 -13.06
C VAL A 86 -1.55 -3.84 -14.39
N GLY A 87 -1.72 -4.61 -15.46
CA GLY A 87 -2.23 -4.09 -16.75
C GLY A 87 -3.37 -3.11 -16.45
N ALA A 88 -3.20 -1.86 -16.90
CA ALA A 88 -3.86 -0.66 -16.35
C ALA A 88 -5.28 -0.89 -15.80
N PRO A 89 -5.63 -0.36 -14.61
CA PRO A 89 -7.01 -0.39 -14.15
C PRO A 89 -7.88 0.28 -15.21
N GLY A 90 -8.84 -0.47 -15.77
CA GLY A 90 -9.83 0.09 -16.69
C GLY A 90 -10.51 1.30 -16.05
N PRO A 91 -10.94 2.30 -16.84
CA PRO A 91 -11.52 3.52 -16.31
C PRO A 91 -12.72 3.16 -15.42
N GLY A 92 -12.57 3.40 -14.12
CA GLY A 92 -13.58 3.12 -13.11
C GLY A 92 -14.90 3.77 -13.51
N GLY A 93 -15.97 2.96 -13.47
CA GLY A 93 -17.32 3.35 -13.86
C GLY A 93 -17.74 4.66 -13.19
N MET A 94 -18.12 5.61 -14.05
CA MET A 94 -18.79 6.83 -13.66
C MET A 94 -20.26 6.48 -13.44
N GLU A 95 -20.59 5.97 -12.25
CA GLU A 95 -21.98 5.82 -11.85
C GLU A 95 -22.53 7.21 -11.48
N ARG A 96 -23.60 7.59 -12.19
CA ARG A 96 -24.31 8.86 -12.12
C ARG A 96 -25.38 8.83 -11.03
#